data_AF-A0A9D5D2J0-F1
#
_entry.id   AF-A0A9D5D2J0-F1
#
_cell.length_a   1.000
_cell.length_b   1.000
_cell.length_c   1.000
_cell.angle_alpha   90.00
_cell.angle_beta   90.00
_cell.angle_gamma   90.00
#
_symmetry.space_group_name_H-M   'P 1'
#
loop_
_entity.id
_entity.type
_entity.pdbx_description
1 polymer ?
#
loop_
_entity_poly.entity_id
_entity_poly.type
_entity_poly.pdbx_seq_one_letter_code
_entity_poly.pdbx_strand_id
1 'polypeptide(L)'
;MTGLLTGSFFRWCEEGTPAAGMYVLPPMRRKGTRNQEYLNLGVDNLHLYFGSRTAVEIYSDYMKSFRKTMSDFLEEGLITDIEVGLGPAGEMRYPSYPETQGWVFPGIGEFQCYDKYLKA
;
A
#
# COMPACT_ATOMS: atom_id res chain seq x y z
N MET A 1 -9.06 11.03 -15.29
CA MET A 1 -9.56 11.23 -13.91
C MET A 1 -9.32 9.95 -13.11
N THR A 2 -8.06 9.46 -13.12
CA THR A 2 -7.68 8.07 -12.78
C THR A 2 -6.85 7.94 -11.49
N GLY A 3 -6.70 9.00 -10.69
CA GLY A 3 -5.73 9.04 -9.59
C GLY A 3 -6.28 8.82 -8.17
N LEU A 4 -7.55 8.47 -7.97
CA LEU A 4 -8.19 8.62 -6.65
C LEU A 4 -8.40 7.33 -5.84
N LEU A 5 -8.25 6.14 -6.40
CA LEU A 5 -8.59 4.92 -5.66
C LEU A 5 -7.42 4.32 -4.85
N THR A 6 -6.17 4.55 -5.25
CA THR A 6 -5.00 3.95 -4.56
C THR A 6 -4.62 4.72 -3.29
N GLY A 7 -4.62 6.05 -3.33
CA GLY A 7 -4.32 6.88 -2.15
C GLY A 7 -5.45 6.92 -1.11
N SER A 8 -6.70 6.77 -1.54
CA SER A 8 -7.86 6.88 -0.64
C SER A 8 -8.08 5.60 0.18
N PHE A 9 -7.68 4.43 -0.31
CA PHE A 9 -7.87 3.17 0.41
C PHE A 9 -7.06 3.10 1.72
N PHE A 10 -5.79 3.52 1.69
CA PHE A 10 -4.96 3.55 2.89
C PHE A 10 -5.35 4.68 3.85
N ARG A 11 -5.68 5.87 3.34
CA ARG A 11 -6.20 6.97 4.17
C ARG A 11 -7.52 6.60 4.85
N TRP A 12 -8.40 5.84 4.19
CA TRP A 12 -9.64 5.32 4.78
C TRP A 12 -9.37 4.34 5.94
N CYS A 13 -8.29 3.55 5.85
CA CYS A 13 -7.87 2.65 6.92
C CYS A 13 -7.33 3.41 8.16
N GLU A 14 -6.82 4.63 8.00
CA GLU A 14 -6.41 5.51 9.11
C GLU A 14 -7.59 6.23 9.79
N GLU A 15 -8.66 6.52 9.04
CA GLU A 15 -9.85 7.23 9.55
C GLU A 15 -10.78 6.32 10.39
N GLY A 16 -10.62 5.00 10.32
CA GLY A 16 -11.33 4.01 11.13
C GLY A 16 -10.59 3.62 12.42
N THR A 17 -10.79 4.38 13.50
CA THR A 17 -10.33 4.10 14.89
C THR A 17 -8.83 3.83 15.10
N PRO A 18 -8.11 4.67 15.90
CA PRO A 18 -6.75 4.37 16.32
C PRO A 18 -6.78 3.34 17.45
N ALA A 19 -7.04 2.07 17.12
CA ALA A 19 -6.84 0.98 18.04
C ALA A 19 -5.35 0.65 18.10
N ALA A 20 -4.76 0.93 19.25
CA ALA A 20 -3.41 0.61 19.69
C ALA A 20 -2.77 -0.61 18.99
N GLY A 21 -1.64 -0.39 18.32
CA GLY A 21 -0.71 -1.46 17.93
C GLY A 21 -0.77 -1.94 16.49
N MET A 22 -1.48 -1.26 15.57
CA MET A 22 -1.36 -1.54 14.14
C MET A 22 0.02 -1.12 13.65
N TYR A 23 0.99 -2.04 13.68
CA TYR A 23 2.28 -1.85 13.04
C TYR A 23 2.09 -1.95 11.53
N VAL A 24 1.57 -0.88 10.92
CA VAL A 24 1.83 -0.59 9.51
C VAL A 24 3.36 -0.55 9.43
N LEU A 25 3.93 -1.53 8.71
CA LEU A 25 5.37 -1.68 8.58
C LEU A 25 5.78 -1.15 7.21
N PRO A 26 6.04 0.17 7.11
CA PRO A 26 6.42 0.80 5.86
C PRO A 26 7.84 0.44 5.41
N PRO A 27 8.14 0.60 4.11
CA PRO A 27 9.51 0.55 3.59
C PRO A 27 10.42 1.52 4.33
N MET A 28 11.70 1.13 4.50
CA MET A 28 12.66 1.88 5.31
C MET A 28 13.96 2.16 4.55
N ARG A 29 14.43 3.40 4.64
CA ARG A 29 15.74 3.85 4.14
C ARG A 29 16.87 3.45 5.04
N ARG A 30 18.11 3.55 4.53
CA ARG A 30 19.33 3.34 5.30
C ARG A 30 19.41 4.22 6.56
N LYS A 31 18.90 5.45 6.49
CA LYS A 31 18.85 6.39 7.63
C LYS A 31 17.80 6.03 8.69
N GLY A 32 17.02 4.96 8.48
CA GLY A 32 15.95 4.54 9.40
C GLY A 32 14.62 5.27 9.20
N THR A 33 14.54 6.21 8.27
CA THR A 33 13.29 6.91 7.93
C THR A 33 12.32 5.96 7.24
N ARG A 34 11.07 5.97 7.70
CA ARG A 34 9.97 5.12 7.24
C ARG A 34 9.04 5.91 6.32
N ASN A 35 8.58 5.32 5.21
CA ASN A 35 7.59 5.93 4.33
C ASN A 35 6.21 5.28 4.51
N GLN A 36 5.28 5.99 5.16
CA GLN A 36 3.93 5.51 5.50
C GLN A 36 2.96 5.41 4.32
N GLU A 37 3.34 5.79 3.11
CA GLU A 37 2.45 5.76 1.94
C GLU A 37 1.99 4.36 1.54
N TYR A 38 2.76 3.32 1.84
CA TYR A 38 2.45 1.94 1.45
C TYR A 38 3.02 0.91 2.43
N LEU A 39 2.45 -0.30 2.45
CA LEU A 39 2.98 -1.42 3.22
C LEU A 39 4.24 -1.99 2.56
N ASN A 40 5.17 -2.46 3.37
CA ASN A 40 6.36 -3.08 2.84
C ASN A 40 6.07 -4.48 2.30
N LEU A 41 6.52 -4.77 1.08
CA LEU A 41 6.46 -6.10 0.46
C LEU A 41 6.95 -7.24 1.38
N GLY A 42 7.94 -6.98 2.24
CA GLY A 42 8.48 -7.99 3.17
C GLY A 42 7.46 -8.52 4.20
N VAL A 43 6.30 -7.87 4.36
CA VAL A 43 5.26 -8.28 5.32
C VAL A 43 4.03 -8.89 4.67
N ASP A 44 4.05 -9.08 3.35
CA ASP A 44 2.88 -9.48 2.55
C ASP A 44 2.20 -10.74 3.07
N ASN A 45 2.99 -11.72 3.50
CA ASN A 45 2.53 -13.03 3.99
C ASN A 45 2.61 -13.17 5.51
N LEU A 46 2.83 -12.07 6.24
CA LEU A 46 2.95 -12.09 7.69
C LEU A 46 1.62 -11.71 8.35
N HIS A 47 1.22 -12.49 9.35
CA HIS A 47 -0.07 -12.38 10.06
C HIS A 47 -0.04 -11.25 11.11
N LEU A 48 0.22 -10.02 10.65
CA LEU A 48 0.51 -8.87 11.52
C LEU A 48 -0.67 -7.91 11.69
N TYR A 49 -1.73 -8.06 10.89
CA TYR A 49 -2.80 -7.07 10.80
C TYR A 49 -4.11 -7.60 11.37
N PHE A 50 -4.86 -6.76 12.10
CA PHE A 50 -6.21 -7.05 12.59
C PHE A 50 -6.36 -8.44 13.27
N GLY A 51 -5.45 -8.77 14.18
CA GLY A 51 -5.56 -9.96 15.02
C GLY A 51 -5.15 -11.29 14.38
N SER A 52 -4.75 -11.34 13.08
CA SER A 52 -4.01 -12.45 12.43
C SER A 52 -4.00 -12.41 10.89
N ARG A 53 -4.43 -11.33 10.23
CA ARG A 53 -4.46 -11.28 8.75
C ARG A 53 -3.11 -10.86 8.16
N THR A 54 -2.86 -11.35 6.95
CA THR A 54 -1.77 -10.92 6.08
C THR A 54 -2.16 -9.70 5.24
N ALA A 55 -1.18 -8.96 4.71
CA ALA A 55 -1.48 -7.81 3.85
C ALA A 55 -2.18 -8.25 2.56
N VAL A 56 -1.74 -9.37 1.98
CA VAL A 56 -2.35 -9.96 0.78
C VAL A 56 -3.80 -10.37 1.01
N GLU A 57 -4.13 -10.95 2.17
CA GLU A 57 -5.52 -11.26 2.52
C GLU A 57 -6.38 -10.01 2.60
N ILE A 58 -5.87 -8.92 3.20
CA ILE A 58 -6.59 -7.63 3.25
C ILE A 58 -6.86 -7.10 1.84
N TYR A 59 -5.86 -7.14 0.96
CA TYR A 59 -6.02 -6.73 -0.44
C TYR A 59 -7.04 -7.62 -1.17
N SER A 60 -6.97 -8.93 -0.98
CA SER A 60 -7.92 -9.90 -1.53
C SER A 60 -9.35 -9.63 -1.05
N ASP A 61 -9.54 -9.41 0.24
CA ASP A 61 -10.86 -9.16 0.83
C ASP A 61 -11.46 -7.86 0.32
N TYR A 62 -10.63 -6.82 0.14
CA TYR A 62 -11.06 -5.58 -0.49
C TYR A 62 -11.53 -5.80 -1.92
N MET A 63 -10.76 -6.51 -2.75
CA MET A 63 -11.15 -6.81 -4.14
C MET A 63 -12.43 -7.65 -4.22
N LYS A 64 -12.61 -8.61 -3.32
CA LYS A 64 -13.85 -9.41 -3.23
C LYS A 64 -15.06 -8.53 -2.88
N SER A 65 -14.90 -7.63 -1.90
CA SER A 65 -15.94 -6.69 -1.51
C SER A 65 -16.29 -5.72 -2.63
N PHE A 66 -15.28 -5.19 -3.32
CA PHE A 66 -15.45 -4.32 -4.49
C PHE A 66 -16.25 -5.03 -5.59
N ARG A 67 -15.86 -6.25 -5.97
CA ARG A 67 -16.59 -7.06 -6.96
C ARG A 67 -18.05 -7.26 -6.58
N LYS A 68 -18.33 -7.57 -5.31
CA LYS A 68 -19.71 -7.79 -4.83
C LYS A 68 -20.53 -6.51 -4.85
N THR A 69 -19.92 -5.38 -4.48
CA THR A 69 -20.62 -4.09 -4.37
C THR A 69 -20.86 -3.44 -5.74
N MET A 70 -19.95 -3.68 -6.69
CA MET A 70 -19.98 -3.10 -8.03
C MET A 70 -20.38 -4.13 -9.10
N SER A 71 -21.07 -5.21 -8.71
CA SER A 71 -21.46 -6.30 -9.62
C SER A 71 -22.23 -5.79 -10.83
N ASP A 72 -23.17 -4.88 -10.60
CA ASP A 72 -24.07 -4.38 -11.63
C ASP A 72 -23.28 -3.62 -12.71
N PHE A 73 -22.32 -2.78 -12.30
CA PHE A 73 -21.45 -2.05 -13.23
C PHE A 73 -20.45 -2.96 -13.97
N LEU A 74 -20.04 -4.08 -13.35
CA LEU A 74 -19.19 -5.08 -13.98
C LEU A 74 -19.99 -5.89 -15.03
N GLU A 75 -21.23 -6.25 -14.72
CA GLU A 75 -22.12 -7.01 -15.61
C GLU A 75 -22.61 -6.17 -16.79
N GLU A 76 -22.86 -4.87 -16.57
CA GLU A 76 -23.21 -3.90 -17.62
C GLU A 76 -22.02 -3.52 -18.50
N GLY A 77 -20.80 -3.91 -18.14
CA GLY A 77 -19.58 -3.60 -18.88
C GLY A 77 -19.13 -2.14 -18.77
N LEU A 78 -19.61 -1.40 -17.77
CA LEU A 78 -19.19 -0.02 -17.49
C LEU A 78 -17.74 0.04 -16.99
N ILE A 79 -17.35 -0.93 -16.17
CA ILE A 79 -15.98 -1.08 -15.70
C ILE A 79 -15.25 -2.02 -16.66
N THR A 80 -14.36 -1.46 -17.48
CA THR A 80 -13.61 -2.23 -18.49
C THR A 80 -12.35 -2.88 -17.92
N ASP A 81 -11.69 -2.19 -16.99
CA ASP A 81 -10.38 -2.56 -16.49
C ASP A 81 -10.26 -2.28 -14.99
N ILE A 82 -9.41 -3.05 -14.30
CA ILE A 82 -9.12 -2.90 -12.87
C ILE A 82 -7.61 -2.75 -12.70
N GLU A 83 -7.18 -1.55 -12.30
CA GLU A 83 -5.78 -1.28 -11.97
C GLU A 83 -5.53 -1.58 -10.49
N VAL A 84 -4.75 -2.64 -10.22
CA VAL A 84 -4.38 -3.03 -8.86
C VAL A 84 -3.09 -2.32 -8.45
N GLY A 85 -3.19 -1.44 -7.46
CA GLY A 85 -2.04 -0.69 -6.95
C GLY A 85 -1.09 -1.55 -6.13
N LEU A 86 0.18 -1.64 -6.55
CA LEU A 86 1.20 -2.53 -5.96
C LEU A 86 2.36 -1.79 -5.25
N GLY A 87 2.16 -0.51 -4.95
CA GLY A 87 3.19 0.30 -4.32
C GLY A 87 2.81 1.78 -4.21
N PRO A 88 3.79 2.66 -3.93
CA PRO A 88 3.57 4.09 -3.81
C PRO A 88 2.93 4.66 -5.08
N ALA A 89 1.92 5.52 -4.91
CA ALA A 89 1.09 6.04 -6.00
C ALA A 89 0.37 4.96 -6.86
N GLY A 90 0.30 3.72 -6.40
CA GLY A 90 -0.27 2.60 -7.14
C GLY A 90 0.71 1.89 -8.07
N GLU A 91 1.95 2.36 -8.17
CA GLU A 91 2.95 1.81 -9.09
C GLU A 91 3.72 0.65 -8.46
N MET A 92 4.07 -0.37 -9.24
CA MET A 92 4.90 -1.49 -8.77
C MET A 92 6.37 -1.04 -8.63
N ARG A 93 6.69 -0.38 -7.52
CA ARG A 93 8.05 0.08 -7.20
C ARG A 93 8.23 0.36 -5.72
N TYR A 94 9.48 0.55 -5.31
CA TYR A 94 9.79 1.12 -4.00
C TYR A 94 9.65 2.65 -3.99
N PRO A 95 9.41 3.28 -2.82
CA PRO A 95 9.42 4.73 -2.67
C PRO A 95 10.87 5.28 -2.64
N SER A 96 11.59 5.15 -3.75
CA SER A 96 13.00 5.54 -3.86
C SER A 96 13.22 7.05 -3.97
N TYR A 97 12.21 7.82 -4.40
CA TYR A 97 12.25 9.28 -4.62
C TYR A 97 11.08 10.07 -3.96
N PRO A 98 10.83 9.95 -2.65
CA PRO A 98 9.81 10.68 -1.92
C PRO A 98 10.25 12.14 -1.74
N GLU A 99 9.49 13.03 -2.36
CA GLU A 99 9.63 14.48 -2.18
C GLU A 99 9.47 14.87 -0.70
N THR A 100 8.62 14.13 0.04
CA THR A 100 8.39 14.30 1.49
C THR A 100 9.64 14.07 2.35
N GLN A 101 10.66 13.38 1.83
CA GLN A 101 11.93 13.14 2.53
C GLN A 101 13.09 13.93 1.90
N GLY A 102 12.78 15.01 1.17
CA GLY A 102 13.77 15.94 0.63
C GLY A 102 14.48 15.46 -0.63
N TRP A 103 13.95 14.44 -1.32
CA TRP A 103 14.44 14.08 -2.64
C TRP A 103 14.01 15.16 -3.66
N VAL A 104 14.92 15.52 -4.56
CA VAL A 104 14.70 16.49 -5.64
C VAL A 104 15.25 15.91 -6.94
N PHE A 105 14.50 16.06 -8.03
CA PHE A 105 14.93 15.64 -9.37
C PHE A 105 16.20 16.39 -9.80
N PRO A 106 17.19 15.75 -10.44
CA PRO A 106 17.25 14.36 -10.90
C PRO A 106 18.06 13.44 -9.96
N GLY A 107 17.87 13.54 -8.65
CA GLY A 107 18.57 12.69 -7.69
C GLY A 107 18.36 11.20 -7.97
N ILE A 108 19.41 10.38 -7.78
CA ILE A 108 19.36 8.93 -8.06
C ILE A 108 18.38 8.13 -7.17
N GLY A 109 17.89 8.74 -6.09
CA GLY A 109 17.02 8.09 -5.10
C GLY A 109 17.78 7.23 -4.09
N GLU A 110 17.05 6.47 -3.29
CA GLU A 110 17.62 5.56 -2.28
C GLU A 110 16.88 4.22 -2.23
N PHE A 111 17.61 3.14 -1.91
CA PHE A 111 17.04 1.83 -1.64
C PHE A 111 16.17 1.85 -0.37
N GLN A 112 15.01 1.17 -0.42
CA GLN A 112 13.99 1.15 0.65
C GLN A 112 13.88 -0.23 1.32
N CYS A 113 14.95 -1.01 1.32
CA CYS A 113 14.98 -2.40 1.75
C CYS A 113 15.70 -2.62 3.08
N TYR A 114 15.76 -1.60 3.95
CA TYR A 114 16.53 -1.66 5.20
C TYR A 114 15.71 -2.13 6.40
N ASP A 115 14.42 -2.42 6.22
CA ASP A 115 13.58 -2.99 7.25
C ASP A 115 14.03 -4.40 7.62
N LYS A 116 13.60 -4.85 8.80
CA LYS A 116 14.00 -6.15 9.36
C LYS A 116 13.46 -7.37 8.60
N TYR A 117 12.48 -7.21 7.72
CA TYR A 117 11.85 -8.31 6.99
C TYR A 117 12.52 -8.55 5.64
N LEU A 118 12.93 -7.48 4.94
CA LEU A 118 13.68 -7.59 3.69
C LEU A 118 15.20 -7.76 3.89
N LYS A 119 15.75 -7.28 5.02
CA LYS A 119 17.17 -7.47 5.37
C LYS A 119 17.48 -8.88 5.93
N ALA A 120 16.43 -9.67 6.20
CA ALA A 120 16.51 -10.96 6.90
C ALA A 120 17.37 -12.00 6.17
#